data_AF-A0A2M7SDU9-F1
#
_entry.id   AF-A0A2M7SDU9-F1
#
_cell.length_a   1.000
_cell.length_b   1.000
_cell.length_c   1.000
_cell.angle_alpha   90.00
_cell.angle_beta   90.00
_cell.angle_gamma   90.00
#
_symmetry.space_group_name_H-M   'P 1'
#
loop_
_entity.id
_entity.type
_entity.pdbx_description
1 polymer ?
#
loop_
_entity_poly.entity_id
_entity_poly.type
_entity_poly.pdbx_seq_one_letter_code
_entity_poly.pdbx_strand_id
1 'polypeptide(L)'
;MPEFYLKDKLDFAAHNEEVSKVLDAYNKGTPTRVPVQLSMNPRMILLNPELNTKGITWKQYFEKPDTRWEVDLQFQKWVRFNVMQDVEMGFPQKEWGGIGVGYSNCDEAAWFGCPIVYPKSDMPFIEPILKENKKNFMTYQTQRLLTALL
;
A
#
# COMPACT_ATOMS: atom_id res chain seq x y z
N MET A 1 -24.20 -7.10 5.34
CA MET A 1 -22.82 -7.00 4.80
C MET A 1 -22.01 -6.13 5.75
N PRO A 2 -20.71 -6.43 5.97
CA PRO A 2 -19.86 -5.65 6.88
C PRO A 2 -19.74 -4.18 6.40
N GLU A 3 -19.39 -3.27 7.30
CA GLU A 3 -19.48 -1.81 7.06
C GLU A 3 -18.55 -1.35 5.94
N PHE A 4 -17.41 -2.03 5.78
CA PHE A 4 -16.33 -1.66 4.85
C PHE A 4 -16.47 -2.29 3.46
N TYR A 5 -17.68 -2.74 3.09
CA TYR A 5 -17.97 -3.25 1.76
C TYR A 5 -18.95 -2.32 1.04
N LEU A 6 -18.79 -2.20 -0.27
CA LEU A 6 -19.75 -1.46 -1.08
C LEU A 6 -21.11 -2.19 -1.00
N LYS A 7 -22.10 -1.52 -0.44
CA LYS A 7 -23.42 -2.11 -0.16
C LYS A 7 -24.25 -2.26 -1.43
N ASP A 8 -24.13 -1.30 -2.34
CA ASP A 8 -24.90 -1.25 -3.57
C ASP A 8 -24.15 -1.98 -4.70
N LYS A 9 -24.92 -2.67 -5.54
CA LYS A 9 -24.36 -3.31 -6.73
C LYS A 9 -24.02 -2.24 -7.76
N LEU A 10 -22.73 -1.94 -7.90
CA LEU A 10 -22.24 -1.03 -8.92
C LEU A 10 -22.12 -1.74 -10.28
N ASP A 11 -22.49 -1.05 -11.34
CA ASP A 11 -22.15 -1.45 -12.70
C ASP A 11 -20.71 -1.03 -13.00
N PHE A 12 -19.77 -1.96 -12.83
CA PHE A 12 -18.35 -1.71 -13.10
C PHE A 12 -18.08 -1.38 -14.57
N ALA A 13 -18.87 -1.88 -15.53
CA ALA A 13 -18.65 -1.58 -16.94
C ALA A 13 -18.97 -0.11 -17.23
N ALA A 14 -20.13 0.36 -16.77
CA ALA A 14 -20.52 1.76 -16.92
C ALA A 14 -19.54 2.71 -16.19
N HIS A 15 -19.16 2.35 -14.95
CA HIS A 15 -18.15 3.09 -14.19
C HIS A 15 -16.81 3.17 -14.93
N ASN A 16 -16.28 2.03 -15.38
CA ASN A 16 -14.98 1.99 -16.07
C ASN A 16 -15.00 2.75 -17.40
N GLU A 17 -16.12 2.76 -18.12
CA GLU A 17 -16.30 3.58 -19.32
C GLU A 17 -16.26 5.08 -19.01
N GLU A 18 -16.95 5.53 -17.96
CA GLU A 18 -16.90 6.92 -17.51
C GLU A 18 -15.49 7.33 -17.09
N VAL A 19 -14.86 6.54 -16.22
CA VAL A 19 -13.49 6.79 -15.73
C VAL A 19 -12.51 6.87 -16.89
N SER A 20 -12.61 5.98 -17.87
CA SER A 20 -11.78 6.04 -19.06
C SER A 20 -11.93 7.37 -19.79
N LYS A 21 -13.15 7.88 -20.00
CA LYS A 21 -13.38 9.17 -20.66
C LYS A 21 -12.82 10.34 -19.86
N VAL A 22 -12.97 10.32 -18.54
CA VAL A 22 -12.46 11.36 -17.63
C VAL A 22 -10.94 11.42 -17.67
N LEU A 23 -10.27 10.26 -17.54
CA LEU A 23 -8.80 10.18 -17.59
C LEU A 23 -8.26 10.57 -18.97
N ASP A 24 -8.93 10.15 -20.05
CA ASP A 24 -8.50 10.48 -21.42
C ASP A 24 -8.60 12.00 -21.69
N ALA A 25 -9.68 12.63 -21.23
CA ALA A 25 -9.87 14.08 -21.30
C ALA A 25 -8.85 14.85 -20.43
N TYR A 26 -8.59 14.36 -19.21
CA TYR A 26 -7.58 14.92 -18.32
C TYR A 26 -6.17 14.86 -18.95
N ASN A 27 -5.77 13.71 -19.50
CA ASN A 27 -4.47 13.51 -20.15
C ASN A 27 -4.29 14.36 -21.42
N LYS A 28 -5.39 14.70 -22.10
CA LYS A 28 -5.40 15.60 -23.26
C LYS A 28 -5.41 17.09 -22.88
N GLY A 29 -5.48 17.43 -21.60
CA GLY A 29 -5.55 18.81 -21.11
C GLY A 29 -6.94 19.45 -21.25
N THR A 30 -7.98 18.66 -21.45
CA THR A 30 -9.38 19.11 -21.57
C THR A 30 -10.30 18.42 -20.55
N PRO A 31 -10.00 18.49 -19.24
CA PRO A 31 -10.70 17.70 -18.23
C PRO A 31 -12.20 18.04 -18.16
N THR A 32 -13.05 17.01 -18.15
CA THR A 32 -14.49 17.14 -17.91
C THR A 32 -14.81 17.33 -16.42
N ARG A 33 -13.93 16.81 -15.56
CA ARG A 33 -13.87 17.01 -14.11
C ARG A 33 -12.48 16.63 -13.60
N VAL A 34 -12.20 16.92 -12.34
CA VAL A 34 -10.95 16.49 -11.67
C VAL A 34 -11.03 14.98 -11.39
N PRO A 35 -10.05 14.16 -11.82
CA PRO A 35 -9.96 12.77 -11.41
C PRO A 35 -9.62 12.65 -9.93
N VAL A 36 -10.30 11.75 -9.22
CA VAL A 36 -10.12 11.48 -7.79
C VAL A 36 -9.60 10.07 -7.62
N GLN A 37 -8.44 9.95 -6.99
CA GLN A 37 -7.84 8.67 -6.60
C GLN A 37 -7.47 8.72 -5.12
N LEU A 38 -7.71 7.62 -4.41
CA LEU A 38 -7.43 7.53 -2.99
C LEU A 38 -6.10 6.81 -2.76
N SER A 39 -5.15 7.52 -2.17
CA SER A 39 -3.89 6.91 -1.71
C SER A 39 -4.17 6.05 -0.48
N MET A 40 -4.04 4.74 -0.65
CA MET A 40 -4.34 3.74 0.36
C MET A 40 -3.21 2.71 0.41
N ASN A 41 -3.15 1.96 1.50
CA ASN A 41 -2.16 0.90 1.67
C ASN A 41 -2.75 -0.27 2.48
N PRO A 42 -2.01 -1.38 2.64
CA PRO A 42 -2.47 -2.58 3.35
C PRO A 42 -2.95 -2.38 4.79
N ARG A 43 -2.73 -1.21 5.40
CA ARG A 43 -3.31 -0.86 6.72
C ARG A 43 -4.83 -0.96 6.74
N MET A 44 -5.48 -0.71 5.59
CA MET A 44 -6.93 -0.80 5.49
C MET A 44 -7.40 -2.23 5.79
N ILE A 45 -6.59 -3.23 5.43
CA ILE A 45 -6.82 -4.61 5.82
C ILE A 45 -6.35 -4.81 7.26
N LEU A 46 -5.06 -4.62 7.54
CA LEU A 46 -4.42 -5.09 8.77
C LEU A 46 -4.96 -4.47 10.07
N LEU A 47 -5.36 -3.19 10.03
CA LEU A 47 -5.89 -2.48 11.21
C LEU A 47 -7.42 -2.56 11.33
N ASN A 48 -8.10 -3.22 10.38
CA ASN A 48 -9.54 -3.36 10.39
C ASN A 48 -9.93 -4.80 10.77
N PRO A 49 -10.51 -5.04 11.97
CA PRO A 49 -10.93 -6.37 12.39
C PRO A 49 -11.95 -7.05 11.47
N GLU A 50 -12.78 -6.29 10.74
CA GLU A 50 -13.75 -6.86 9.80
C GLU A 50 -13.08 -7.40 8.53
N LEU A 51 -11.96 -6.80 8.11
CA LEU A 51 -11.22 -7.21 6.92
C LEU A 51 -10.09 -8.18 7.27
N ASN A 52 -9.44 -8.02 8.43
CA ASN A 52 -8.37 -8.87 8.94
C ASN A 52 -8.90 -10.10 9.69
N THR A 53 -9.66 -10.94 9.02
CA THR A 53 -10.31 -12.11 9.64
C THR A 53 -9.32 -13.15 10.18
N LYS A 54 -8.08 -13.14 9.67
CA LYS A 54 -6.99 -14.04 10.10
C LYS A 54 -6.18 -13.47 11.26
N GLY A 55 -6.43 -12.25 11.71
CA GLY A 55 -5.67 -11.59 12.77
C GLY A 55 -4.19 -11.39 12.43
N ILE A 56 -3.88 -11.14 11.17
CA ILE A 56 -2.50 -10.92 10.69
C ILE A 56 -1.96 -9.65 11.32
N THR A 57 -0.77 -9.77 11.92
CA THR A 57 -0.04 -8.65 12.51
C THR A 57 0.89 -8.01 11.50
N TRP A 58 1.25 -6.74 11.73
CA TRP A 58 2.30 -6.10 10.95
C TRP A 58 3.62 -6.87 10.96
N LYS A 59 4.01 -7.45 12.10
CA LYS A 59 5.22 -8.27 12.19
C LYS A 59 5.19 -9.44 11.21
N GLN A 60 4.06 -10.16 11.13
CA GLN A 60 3.90 -11.25 10.16
C GLN A 60 3.92 -10.74 8.72
N TYR A 61 3.25 -9.61 8.44
CA TYR A 61 3.27 -9.00 7.12
C TYR A 61 4.69 -8.59 6.67
N PHE A 62 5.53 -8.06 7.56
CA PHE A 62 6.90 -7.66 7.24
C PHE A 62 7.88 -8.84 7.14
N GLU A 63 7.76 -9.83 8.03
CA GLU A 63 8.77 -10.88 8.18
C GLU A 63 8.45 -12.16 7.37
N LYS A 64 7.22 -12.31 6.85
CA LYS A 64 6.79 -13.49 6.09
C LYS A 64 6.35 -13.09 4.67
N PRO A 65 7.17 -13.38 3.63
CA PRO A 65 6.86 -13.04 2.25
C PRO A 65 5.48 -13.54 1.77
N ASP A 66 5.13 -14.78 2.08
CA ASP A 66 3.83 -15.35 1.68
C ASP A 66 2.66 -14.59 2.33
N THR A 67 2.79 -14.22 3.61
CA THR A 67 1.77 -13.43 4.32
C THR A 67 1.63 -12.04 3.72
N ARG A 68 2.75 -11.42 3.31
CA ARG A 68 2.73 -10.13 2.62
C ARG A 68 1.93 -10.20 1.32
N TRP A 69 2.22 -11.19 0.48
CA TRP A 69 1.53 -11.36 -0.80
C TRP A 69 0.04 -11.61 -0.64
N GLU A 70 -0.36 -12.44 0.32
CA GLU A 70 -1.78 -12.66 0.61
C GLU A 70 -2.51 -11.37 0.98
N VAL A 71 -1.92 -10.57 1.88
CA VAL A 71 -2.50 -9.30 2.33
C VAL A 71 -2.55 -8.28 1.20
N ASP A 72 -1.50 -8.18 0.38
CA ASP A 72 -1.46 -7.26 -0.75
C ASP A 72 -2.51 -7.62 -1.82
N LEU A 73 -2.70 -8.91 -2.11
CA LEU A 73 -3.79 -9.38 -2.99
C LEU A 73 -5.16 -9.08 -2.41
N GLN A 74 -5.33 -9.33 -1.11
CA GLN A 74 -6.58 -9.02 -0.42
C GLN A 74 -6.89 -7.53 -0.48
N PHE A 75 -5.88 -6.68 -0.26
CA PHE A 75 -6.00 -5.24 -0.35
C PHE A 75 -6.36 -4.79 -1.77
N GLN A 76 -5.64 -5.24 -2.80
CA GLN A 76 -5.96 -4.92 -4.20
C GLN A 76 -7.38 -5.33 -4.57
N LYS A 77 -7.80 -6.54 -4.19
CA LYS A 77 -9.17 -7.01 -4.42
C LYS A 77 -10.18 -6.14 -3.68
N TRP A 78 -9.94 -5.83 -2.42
CA TRP A 78 -10.86 -5.01 -1.64
C TRP A 78 -11.05 -3.63 -2.27
N VAL A 79 -9.95 -2.96 -2.66
CA VAL A 79 -10.00 -1.65 -3.33
C VAL A 79 -10.81 -1.71 -4.62
N ARG A 80 -10.51 -2.68 -5.50
CA ARG A 80 -11.15 -2.77 -6.83
C ARG A 80 -12.66 -3.05 -6.78
N PHE A 81 -13.15 -3.60 -5.68
CA PHE A 81 -14.57 -3.97 -5.55
C PHE A 81 -15.35 -3.10 -4.57
N ASN A 82 -14.68 -2.33 -3.70
CA ASN A 82 -15.36 -1.63 -2.60
C ASN A 82 -15.06 -0.13 -2.53
N VAL A 83 -14.02 0.37 -3.20
CA VAL A 83 -13.61 1.77 -3.11
C VAL A 83 -13.93 2.49 -4.41
N MET A 84 -14.91 3.40 -4.36
CA MET A 84 -15.26 4.26 -5.48
C MET A 84 -14.16 5.30 -5.72
N GLN A 85 -13.59 5.32 -6.93
CA GLN A 85 -12.57 6.27 -7.36
C GLN A 85 -12.41 6.21 -8.89
N ASP A 86 -11.68 7.16 -9.46
CA ASP A 86 -11.36 7.22 -10.89
C ASP A 86 -10.20 6.28 -11.25
N VAL A 87 -10.41 5.00 -10.96
CA VAL A 87 -9.57 3.85 -11.30
C VAL A 87 -10.49 2.72 -11.76
N GLU A 88 -9.99 1.83 -12.61
CA GLU A 88 -10.70 0.63 -13.04
C GLU A 88 -11.14 -0.22 -11.83
N MET A 89 -12.44 -0.50 -11.75
CA MET A 89 -13.07 -1.38 -10.75
C MET A 89 -13.40 -2.76 -11.33
N GLY A 90 -13.64 -3.73 -10.46
CA GLY A 90 -13.91 -5.12 -10.83
C GLY A 90 -12.64 -5.91 -11.17
N PHE A 91 -12.77 -7.08 -11.81
CA PHE A 91 -11.60 -7.84 -12.26
C PHE A 91 -10.90 -7.14 -13.43
N PRO A 92 -9.54 -7.16 -13.48
CA PRO A 92 -8.79 -6.55 -14.58
C PRO A 92 -9.18 -7.23 -15.91
N GLN A 93 -9.56 -6.43 -16.91
CA GLN A 93 -10.05 -6.96 -18.20
C GLN A 93 -8.94 -7.14 -19.24
N LYS A 94 -7.94 -6.25 -19.24
CA LYS A 94 -6.86 -6.23 -20.24
C LYS A 94 -5.55 -6.77 -19.70
N GLU A 95 -5.05 -6.14 -18.64
CA GLU A 95 -3.77 -6.46 -18.04
C GLU A 95 -3.92 -6.56 -16.54
N TRP A 96 -3.35 -7.61 -15.95
CA TRP A 96 -3.15 -7.66 -14.51
C TRP A 96 -1.74 -7.14 -14.22
N GLY A 97 -1.65 -5.95 -13.64
CA GLY A 97 -0.36 -5.34 -13.24
C GLY A 97 0.39 -6.10 -12.14
N GLY A 98 -0.17 -7.20 -11.63
CA GLY A 98 0.43 -8.00 -10.58
C GLY A 98 0.42 -7.29 -9.22
N ILE A 99 1.22 -7.84 -8.30
CA ILE A 99 1.53 -7.21 -7.02
C ILE A 99 2.92 -6.59 -7.16
N GLY A 100 3.03 -5.27 -7.04
CA GLY A 100 4.32 -4.61 -6.88
C GLY A 100 4.89 -4.87 -5.48
N VAL A 101 6.22 -4.88 -5.34
CA VAL A 101 6.85 -4.88 -4.01
C VAL A 101 6.56 -3.52 -3.36
N GLY A 102 5.52 -3.47 -2.52
CA GLY A 102 5.06 -2.22 -1.92
C GLY A 102 5.94 -1.81 -0.74
N TYR A 103 6.92 -0.92 -0.95
CA TYR A 103 7.77 -0.44 0.14
C TYR A 103 6.99 0.38 1.16
N SER A 104 7.24 0.14 2.43
CA SER A 104 6.77 0.94 3.55
C SER A 104 7.80 2.00 3.94
N ASN A 105 7.34 3.08 4.55
CA ASN A 105 8.18 4.19 5.02
C ASN A 105 9.28 3.78 6.01
N CYS A 106 9.18 2.59 6.60
CA CYS A 106 10.18 2.04 7.50
C CYS A 106 11.26 1.19 6.82
N ASP A 107 11.04 0.74 5.57
CA ASP A 107 11.91 -0.24 4.90
C ASP A 107 13.33 0.29 4.71
N GLU A 108 13.47 1.54 4.27
CA GLU A 108 14.80 2.15 4.04
C GLU A 108 15.59 2.31 5.34
N ALA A 109 14.96 2.85 6.38
CA ALA A 109 15.62 3.01 7.66
C ALA A 109 15.97 1.64 8.29
N ALA A 110 15.12 0.63 8.10
CA ALA A 110 15.38 -0.74 8.52
C ALA A 110 16.55 -1.36 7.77
N TRP A 111 16.67 -1.09 6.47
CA TRP A 111 17.85 -1.47 5.67
C TRP A 111 19.14 -0.89 6.24
N PHE A 112 19.10 0.37 6.72
CA PHE A 112 20.19 0.99 7.46
C PHE A 112 20.29 0.53 8.93
N GLY A 113 19.62 -0.55 9.33
CA GLY A 113 19.76 -1.14 10.66
C GLY A 113 18.98 -0.46 11.77
N CYS A 114 18.05 0.46 11.46
CA CYS A 114 17.10 0.92 12.46
C CYS A 114 16.12 -0.22 12.80
N PRO A 115 15.86 -0.52 14.07
CA PRO A 115 14.87 -1.53 14.42
C PRO A 115 13.46 -1.05 14.03
N ILE A 116 12.66 -1.97 13.49
CA ILE A 116 11.24 -1.73 13.22
C ILE A 116 10.45 -2.03 14.49
N VAL A 117 9.57 -1.10 14.87
CA VAL A 117 8.59 -1.27 15.94
C VAL A 117 7.22 -1.57 15.32
N TYR A 118 6.56 -2.60 15.85
CA TYR A 118 5.24 -3.05 15.39
C TYR A 118 4.16 -2.75 16.44
N PRO A 119 3.61 -1.53 16.50
CA PRO A 119 2.51 -1.22 17.40
C PRO A 119 1.24 -2.00 17.02
N LYS A 120 0.36 -2.28 18.00
CA LYS A 120 -0.89 -3.00 17.76
C LYS A 120 -1.96 -2.16 17.05
N SER A 121 -1.98 -0.86 17.30
CA SER A 121 -3.06 0.06 16.89
C SER A 121 -2.65 1.04 15.80
N ASP A 122 -1.44 0.92 15.26
CA ASP A 122 -0.89 1.88 14.30
C ASP A 122 0.03 1.18 13.29
N MET A 123 0.54 1.95 12.35
CA MET A 123 1.54 1.53 11.37
C MET A 123 2.89 1.22 12.03
N PRO A 124 3.69 0.32 11.44
CA PRO A 124 5.08 0.14 11.81
C PRO A 124 5.87 1.42 11.58
N PHE A 125 6.79 1.68 12.50
CA PHE A 125 7.72 2.79 12.44
C PHE A 125 9.11 2.33 12.84
N ILE A 126 10.10 3.22 12.72
CA ILE A 126 11.48 2.94 13.09
C ILE A 126 11.88 3.71 14.34
N GLU A 127 12.80 3.14 15.12
CA GLU A 127 13.52 3.89 16.13
C GLU A 127 14.87 4.36 15.55
N PRO A 128 15.13 5.68 15.48
CA PRO A 128 16.37 6.17 14.89
C PRO A 128 17.60 5.83 15.75
N ILE A 129 18.51 5.01 15.23
CA ILE A 129 19.73 4.57 15.93
C ILE A 129 20.76 5.69 16.15
N LEU A 130 20.68 6.79 15.38
CA LEU A 130 21.60 7.93 15.48
C LEU A 130 20.95 9.18 16.07
N LYS A 131 19.81 9.05 16.76
CA LYS A 131 19.04 10.19 17.31
C LYS A 131 19.93 11.16 18.12
N GLU A 132 20.79 10.62 18.97
CA GLU A 132 21.69 11.38 19.85
C GLU A 132 23.02 11.79 19.19
N ASN A 133 23.38 11.17 18.05
CA ASN A 133 24.69 11.33 17.40
C ASN A 133 24.59 11.54 15.89
N LYS A 134 23.69 12.45 15.46
CA LYS A 134 23.38 12.70 14.03
C LYS A 134 24.60 12.95 13.14
N LYS A 135 25.66 13.55 13.69
CA LYS A 135 26.93 13.83 12.98
C LYS A 135 27.63 12.58 12.45
N ASN A 136 27.34 11.39 13.01
CA ASN A 136 27.96 10.14 12.60
C ASN A 136 27.27 9.49 11.39
N PHE A 137 26.20 10.10 10.83
CA PHE A 137 25.41 9.52 9.75
C PHE A 137 26.24 9.14 8.53
N MET A 138 27.09 10.05 8.04
CA MET A 138 27.91 9.80 6.85
C MET A 138 28.91 8.66 7.05
N THR A 139 29.54 8.60 8.23
CA THR A 139 30.44 7.50 8.61
C THR A 139 29.69 6.16 8.67
N TYR A 140 28.49 6.17 9.28
CA TYR A 140 27.66 4.97 9.42
C TYR A 140 27.19 4.43 8.06
N GLN A 141 26.67 5.30 7.18
CA GLN A 141 26.24 4.89 5.83
C GLN A 141 27.39 4.28 5.04
N THR A 142 28.59 4.89 5.10
CA THR A 142 29.77 4.41 4.39
C THR A 142 30.18 3.00 4.87
N GLN A 143 30.20 2.79 6.19
CA GLN A 143 30.49 1.47 6.77
C GLN A 143 29.45 0.42 6.36
N ARG A 144 28.15 0.75 6.40
CA ARG A 144 27.06 -0.16 6.01
C ARG A 144 27.15 -0.56 4.54
N LEU A 145 27.39 0.39 3.63
CA LEU A 145 27.53 0.13 2.20
C LEU A 145 28.73 -0.79 1.91
N LEU A 146 29.87 -0.54 2.56
CA LEU A 146 31.06 -1.38 2.42
C LEU A 146 30.82 -2.82 2.93
N THR A 147 30.04 -2.97 4.00
CA THR A 147 29.73 -4.29 4.57
C THR A 147 28.70 -5.07 3.74
N ALA A 148 27.83 -4.39 2.99
CA ALA A 148 26.82 -5.03 2.14
C ALA A 148 27.35 -5.46 0.76
N LEU A 149 28.55 -5.02 0.37
CA LEU A 149 29.21 -5.33 -0.90
C LEU A 149 30.25 -6.46 -0.79
N LEU A 150 30.43 -7.04 0.41
CA LEU A 150 31.29 -8.19 0.71
C LEU A 150 30.44 -9.38 1.14
#